data_AF-A0A7G3ZXA5-F1
#
_entry.id   AF-A0A7G3ZXA5-F1
#
_cell.length_a   1.000
_cell.length_b   1.000
_cell.length_c   1.000
_cell.angle_alpha   90.00
_cell.angle_beta   90.00
_cell.angle_gamma   90.00
#
_symmetry.space_group_name_H-M   'P 1'
#
loop_
_entity.id
_entity.type
_entity.pdbx_description
1 polymer ?
#
loop_
_entity_poly.entity_id
_entity_poly.type
_entity_poly.pdbx_seq_one_letter_code
_entity_poly.pdbx_strand_id
1 'polypeptide(L)'
;MAGHNDTKSLEIPSMSTQTMIQGLNPGVIQKVVKPSSSGNDKEEKTSISNAFLKRLNKLGLGDDPRMLNLITRYPDCGNRLISVFKTLKDLKISLSDPLENIITQNISNIGGAVNLLSVMNELDINPNSVPMELLFKAARSDSTVAQSARTLHDARLLDKSSFNLILAYPDESTNISQLLIELQEHAYNPDSLIDKLRASLISTPHMNTTLSLLNLLLTKDIYDLGVVDILLRQERFIDRIYEGAKKLSAVPELLNNYFDLLERNPENANIFAKNLLLLHSVSLISRCSSKEDFLKVSQLGVGAFHFMNYLQQAGMLNAENYQKIYEHNRFLEREDVAPTLTGLPLMTQFTKEELEKMLALVSKPAISITQSDVGRFNDVLEEHQFHMSKQLGPRQGTAR
;
A
#
# COMPACT_ATOMS: atom_id res chain seq x y z
N MET A 1 38.92 36.50 -38.00
CA MET A 1 39.38 35.13 -38.32
C MET A 1 38.15 34.25 -38.38
N ALA A 2 37.90 33.68 -39.55
CA ALA A 2 36.79 32.78 -39.82
C ALA A 2 37.07 31.39 -39.22
N GLY A 3 36.00 30.73 -38.79
CA GLY A 3 35.99 29.33 -38.38
C GLY A 3 34.55 28.85 -38.30
N HIS A 4 34.01 28.44 -39.45
CA HIS A 4 32.76 27.67 -39.54
C HIS A 4 32.93 26.33 -38.83
N ASN A 5 31.95 25.98 -37.99
CA ASN A 5 31.58 24.59 -37.75
C ASN A 5 30.06 24.52 -37.73
N ASP A 6 29.52 24.10 -38.88
CA ASP A 6 28.14 23.66 -39.05
C ASP A 6 27.94 22.34 -38.32
N THR A 7 27.29 22.37 -37.15
CA THR A 7 26.61 21.20 -36.61
C THR A 7 25.11 21.39 -36.78
N LYS A 8 24.59 20.86 -37.90
CA LYS A 8 23.15 20.60 -38.06
C LYS A 8 22.70 19.68 -36.93
N SER A 9 21.92 20.21 -36.00
CA SER A 9 21.16 19.39 -35.06
C SER A 9 20.13 18.59 -35.86
N LEU A 10 20.32 17.27 -35.90
CA LEU A 10 19.26 16.35 -36.28
C LEU A 10 18.25 16.34 -35.13
N GLU A 11 17.29 17.26 -35.19
CA GLU A 11 16.05 17.15 -34.42
C GLU A 11 15.34 15.88 -34.88
N ILE A 12 15.38 14.83 -34.05
CA ILE A 12 14.49 13.69 -34.19
C ILE A 12 13.15 14.15 -33.59
N PRO A 13 12.08 14.32 -34.38
CA PRO A 13 10.81 14.73 -33.82
C PRO A 13 10.27 13.61 -32.95
N SER A 14 10.04 13.90 -31.66
CA SER A 14 9.31 13.00 -30.78
C SER A 14 7.86 12.92 -31.26
N MET A 15 7.53 11.83 -31.94
CA MET A 15 6.15 11.58 -32.35
C MET A 15 5.41 10.91 -31.19
N SER A 16 4.35 11.57 -30.71
CA SER A 16 3.44 11.01 -29.72
C SER A 16 2.92 9.63 -30.18
N THR A 17 2.83 8.69 -29.25
CA THR A 17 2.27 7.35 -29.43
C THR A 17 0.85 7.42 -30.00
N GLN A 18 0.09 8.48 -29.71
CA GLN A 18 -1.23 8.73 -30.30
C GLN A 18 -1.17 9.00 -31.81
N THR A 19 -0.13 9.67 -32.30
CA THR A 19 0.10 9.92 -33.74
C THR A 19 0.51 8.65 -34.48
N MET A 20 1.28 7.74 -33.86
CA MET A 20 1.53 6.40 -34.44
C MET A 20 0.26 5.54 -34.49
N ILE A 21 -0.64 5.69 -33.51
CA ILE A 21 -1.90 4.96 -33.41
C ILE A 21 -2.96 5.49 -34.40
N GLN A 22 -3.03 6.80 -34.64
CA GLN A 22 -4.03 7.42 -35.52
C GLN A 22 -3.77 7.21 -37.03
N GLY A 23 -2.54 6.88 -37.44
CA GLY A 23 -2.22 6.56 -38.84
C GLY A 23 -2.70 5.17 -39.33
N LEU A 24 -3.39 4.39 -38.47
CA LEU A 24 -3.67 2.97 -38.68
C LEU A 24 -5.18 2.70 -38.76
N ASN A 25 -5.73 2.89 -39.96
CA ASN A 25 -7.15 2.66 -40.27
C ASN A 25 -7.59 1.23 -39.87
N PRO A 26 -8.68 1.04 -39.09
CA PRO A 26 -9.06 -0.25 -38.48
C PRO A 26 -9.78 -1.26 -39.42
N GLY A 27 -9.93 -0.97 -40.71
CA GLY A 27 -10.84 -1.71 -41.59
C GLY A 27 -10.38 -3.08 -42.13
N VAL A 28 -9.41 -3.78 -41.52
CA VAL A 28 -8.63 -4.80 -42.26
C VAL A 28 -8.88 -6.27 -41.82
N ILE A 29 -9.63 -6.52 -40.75
CA ILE A 29 -10.03 -7.88 -40.36
C ILE A 29 -11.54 -8.03 -40.53
N GLN A 30 -11.95 -8.69 -41.62
CA GLN A 30 -13.36 -8.97 -41.88
C GLN A 30 -13.82 -10.13 -40.99
N LYS A 31 -14.83 -9.89 -40.13
CA LYS A 31 -15.69 -10.96 -39.64
C LYS A 31 -16.42 -11.55 -40.86
N VAL A 32 -16.12 -12.80 -41.20
CA VAL A 32 -16.85 -13.52 -42.24
C VAL A 32 -18.27 -13.78 -41.73
N VAL A 33 -19.26 -13.06 -42.25
CA VAL A 33 -20.67 -13.37 -42.01
C VAL A 33 -21.05 -14.56 -42.90
N LYS A 34 -21.35 -15.70 -42.23
CA LYS A 34 -22.00 -16.96 -42.66
C LYS A 34 -22.18 -17.23 -44.17
N PRO A 35 -21.78 -18.42 -44.67
CA PRO A 35 -22.56 -19.09 -45.71
C PRO A 35 -23.86 -19.63 -45.09
N SER A 36 -24.96 -19.39 -45.78
CA SER A 36 -26.22 -20.11 -45.57
C SER A 36 -26.05 -21.62 -45.78
N SER A 37 -26.82 -22.38 -45.00
CA SER A 37 -27.10 -23.83 -45.03
C SER A 37 -26.16 -24.82 -44.32
N SER A 38 -26.72 -25.35 -43.23
CA SER A 38 -26.63 -26.72 -42.67
C SER A 38 -25.29 -27.33 -42.21
N GLY A 39 -25.22 -27.60 -40.90
CA GLY A 39 -24.63 -28.82 -40.36
C GLY A 39 -23.21 -28.72 -39.78
N ASN A 40 -23.15 -28.84 -38.44
CA ASN A 40 -22.03 -29.20 -37.57
C ASN A 40 -20.83 -28.23 -37.39
N ASP A 41 -20.53 -28.00 -36.10
CA ASP A 41 -19.35 -27.40 -35.47
C ASP A 41 -18.78 -26.13 -36.11
N LYS A 42 -19.31 -25.00 -35.65
CA LYS A 42 -18.84 -23.65 -36.01
C LYS A 42 -17.55 -23.30 -35.27
N GLU A 43 -16.42 -23.63 -35.86
CA GLU A 43 -15.23 -22.79 -35.71
C GLU A 43 -15.40 -21.55 -36.58
N GLU A 44 -15.55 -20.39 -35.93
CA GLU A 44 -15.56 -19.08 -36.58
C GLU A 44 -14.14 -18.80 -37.10
N LYS A 45 -13.81 -19.25 -38.32
CA LYS A 45 -12.50 -18.98 -38.95
C LYS A 45 -12.41 -17.51 -39.35
N THR A 46 -11.82 -16.69 -38.49
CA THR A 46 -11.33 -15.37 -38.85
C THR A 46 -10.21 -15.52 -39.89
N SER A 47 -10.41 -14.95 -41.09
CA SER A 47 -9.45 -14.99 -42.19
C SER A 47 -8.70 -13.66 -42.28
N ILE A 48 -7.36 -13.72 -42.26
CA ILE A 48 -6.51 -12.54 -42.40
C ILE A 48 -6.55 -12.07 -43.86
N SER A 49 -6.90 -10.80 -44.09
CA SER A 49 -6.94 -10.27 -45.47
C SER A 49 -5.54 -10.25 -46.11
N ASN A 50 -5.46 -10.54 -47.40
CA ASN A 50 -4.20 -10.54 -48.17
C ASN A 50 -3.44 -9.18 -48.11
N ALA A 51 -4.16 -8.07 -47.92
CA ALA A 51 -3.56 -6.75 -47.74
C ALA A 51 -2.85 -6.61 -46.39
N PHE A 52 -3.39 -7.24 -45.34
CA PHE A 52 -2.79 -7.29 -44.02
C PHE A 52 -1.54 -8.17 -43.98
N LEU A 53 -1.61 -9.36 -44.58
CA LEU A 53 -0.44 -10.25 -44.70
C LEU A 53 0.69 -9.58 -45.47
N LYS A 54 0.38 -8.90 -46.60
CA LYS A 54 1.38 -8.10 -47.32
C LYS A 54 2.01 -7.01 -46.45
N ARG A 55 1.25 -6.40 -45.55
CA ARG A 55 1.74 -5.39 -44.61
C ARG A 55 2.64 -5.98 -43.53
N LEU A 56 2.26 -7.12 -42.96
CA LEU A 56 3.09 -7.86 -42.01
C LEU A 56 4.40 -8.32 -42.67
N ASN A 57 4.34 -8.83 -43.89
CA ASN A 57 5.53 -9.24 -44.64
C ASN A 57 6.48 -8.07 -44.91
N LYS A 58 5.97 -6.87 -45.19
CA LYS A 58 6.81 -5.65 -45.32
C LYS A 58 7.53 -5.26 -44.04
N LEU A 59 6.98 -5.58 -42.87
CA LEU A 59 7.62 -5.39 -41.57
C LEU A 59 8.53 -6.58 -41.19
N GLY A 60 8.57 -7.62 -42.04
CA GLY A 60 9.22 -8.90 -41.76
C GLY A 60 8.62 -9.58 -40.53
N LEU A 61 7.29 -9.51 -40.39
CA LEU A 61 6.50 -9.99 -39.26
C LEU A 61 5.51 -11.10 -39.67
N GLY A 62 5.30 -11.34 -40.97
CA GLY A 62 4.23 -12.23 -41.44
C GLY A 62 4.59 -13.71 -41.60
N ASP A 63 5.82 -14.10 -41.29
CA ASP A 63 6.27 -15.50 -41.36
C ASP A 63 6.17 -16.24 -40.01
N ASP A 64 5.86 -15.53 -38.92
CA ASP A 64 5.73 -16.12 -37.59
C ASP A 64 4.30 -16.62 -37.32
N PRO A 65 4.07 -17.94 -37.21
CA PRO A 65 2.74 -18.50 -37.02
C PRO A 65 2.10 -18.08 -35.68
N ARG A 66 2.90 -17.84 -34.62
CA ARG A 66 2.39 -17.40 -33.30
C ARG A 66 1.80 -16.01 -33.39
N MET A 67 2.47 -15.13 -34.12
CA MET A 67 2.00 -13.76 -34.36
C MET A 67 0.71 -13.73 -35.17
N LEU A 68 0.64 -14.52 -36.25
CA LEU A 68 -0.58 -14.63 -37.06
C LEU A 68 -1.76 -15.18 -36.22
N ASN A 69 -1.49 -16.18 -35.37
CA ASN A 69 -2.48 -16.73 -34.44
C ASN A 69 -3.02 -15.66 -33.48
N LEU A 70 -2.14 -14.91 -32.80
CA LEU A 70 -2.54 -13.84 -31.87
C LEU A 70 -3.40 -12.76 -32.55
N ILE A 71 -3.02 -12.31 -33.75
CA ILE A 71 -3.78 -11.28 -34.47
C ILE A 71 -5.15 -11.80 -34.91
N THR A 72 -5.21 -13.06 -35.33
CA THR A 72 -6.46 -13.71 -35.76
C THR A 72 -7.42 -13.91 -34.60
N ARG A 73 -6.89 -14.24 -33.42
CA ARG A 73 -7.65 -14.44 -32.17
C ARG A 73 -8.13 -13.12 -31.56
N TYR A 74 -7.38 -12.03 -31.71
CA TYR A 74 -7.69 -10.71 -31.15
C TYR A 74 -7.69 -9.61 -32.22
N PRO A 75 -8.66 -9.63 -33.15
CA PRO A 75 -8.67 -8.75 -34.30
C PRO A 75 -8.78 -7.27 -33.93
N ASP A 76 -9.56 -6.95 -32.89
CA ASP A 76 -9.73 -5.58 -32.39
C ASP A 76 -8.43 -4.98 -31.83
N CYS A 77 -7.45 -5.83 -31.53
CA CYS A 77 -6.12 -5.46 -31.02
C CYS A 77 -5.04 -5.51 -32.11
N GLY A 78 -5.37 -5.81 -33.37
CA GLY A 78 -4.40 -6.12 -34.42
C GLY A 78 -3.31 -5.06 -34.62
N ASN A 79 -3.67 -3.77 -34.64
CA ASN A 79 -2.69 -2.68 -34.77
C ASN A 79 -1.75 -2.59 -33.56
N ARG A 80 -2.26 -2.79 -32.34
CA ARG A 80 -1.46 -2.77 -31.10
C ARG A 80 -0.52 -3.96 -31.05
N LEU A 81 -1.00 -5.14 -31.48
CA LEU A 81 -0.19 -6.35 -31.60
C LEU A 81 0.96 -6.17 -32.61
N ILE A 82 0.69 -5.60 -33.79
CA ILE A 82 1.75 -5.26 -34.75
C ILE A 82 2.82 -4.38 -34.12
N SER A 83 2.43 -3.35 -33.37
CA SER A 83 3.38 -2.47 -32.68
C SER A 83 4.22 -3.21 -31.65
N VAL A 84 3.61 -4.11 -30.85
CA VAL A 84 4.36 -4.97 -29.91
C VAL A 84 5.37 -5.82 -30.67
N PHE A 85 4.96 -6.54 -31.71
CA PHE A 85 5.88 -7.43 -32.43
C PHE A 85 7.02 -6.70 -33.13
N LYS A 86 6.73 -5.51 -33.69
CA LYS A 86 7.78 -4.64 -34.23
C LYS A 86 8.78 -4.25 -33.14
N THR A 87 8.29 -3.80 -31.98
CA THR A 87 9.14 -3.37 -30.86
C THR A 87 9.97 -4.53 -30.31
N LEU A 88 9.38 -5.71 -30.16
CA LEU A 88 10.09 -6.93 -29.75
C LEU A 88 11.21 -7.28 -30.74
N LYS A 89 10.93 -7.20 -32.04
CA LYS A 89 11.92 -7.45 -33.10
C LYS A 89 13.05 -6.42 -33.07
N ASP A 90 12.73 -5.14 -32.92
CA ASP A 90 13.72 -4.04 -32.83
C ASP A 90 14.65 -4.24 -31.61
N LEU A 91 14.09 -4.73 -30.49
CA LEU A 91 14.82 -5.09 -29.27
C LEU A 91 15.46 -6.50 -29.31
N LYS A 92 15.37 -7.21 -30.44
CA LYS A 92 15.89 -8.58 -30.63
C LYS A 92 15.33 -9.61 -29.64
N ILE A 93 14.08 -9.45 -29.23
CA ILE A 93 13.35 -10.38 -28.36
C ILE A 93 12.53 -11.34 -29.22
N SER A 94 12.84 -12.64 -29.13
CA SER A 94 12.10 -13.67 -29.87
C SER A 94 10.73 -13.96 -29.25
N LEU A 95 9.70 -14.10 -30.08
CA LEU A 95 8.37 -14.51 -29.65
C LEU A 95 8.34 -16.02 -29.31
N SER A 96 8.47 -16.34 -28.02
CA SER A 96 8.38 -17.70 -27.49
C SER A 96 6.96 -18.05 -27.02
N ASP A 97 6.64 -19.33 -26.82
CA ASP A 97 5.32 -19.74 -26.29
C ASP A 97 5.01 -19.08 -24.92
N PRO A 98 5.97 -18.95 -23.98
CA PRO A 98 5.75 -18.18 -22.76
C PRO A 98 5.40 -16.71 -23.01
N LEU A 99 6.07 -16.06 -23.98
CA LEU A 99 5.80 -14.66 -24.30
C LEU A 99 4.44 -14.48 -25.00
N GLU A 100 4.05 -15.41 -25.88
CA GLU A 100 2.70 -15.46 -26.47
C GLU A 100 1.62 -15.55 -25.38
N ASN A 101 1.83 -16.40 -24.37
CA ASN A 101 0.91 -16.52 -23.23
C ASN A 101 0.84 -15.22 -22.41
N ILE A 102 1.97 -14.56 -22.14
CA ILE A 102 2.02 -13.28 -21.42
C ILE A 102 1.27 -12.19 -22.20
N ILE A 103 1.49 -12.10 -23.52
CA ILE A 103 0.79 -11.15 -24.40
C ILE A 103 -0.72 -11.42 -24.37
N THR A 104 -1.12 -12.69 -24.47
CA THR A 104 -2.52 -13.12 -24.42
C THR A 104 -3.20 -12.71 -23.11
N GLN A 105 -2.54 -12.93 -21.97
CA GLN A 105 -3.06 -12.58 -20.65
C GLN A 105 -3.20 -11.06 -20.43
N ASN A 106 -2.39 -10.26 -21.12
CA ASN A 106 -2.34 -8.80 -20.98
C ASN A 106 -2.84 -8.07 -22.24
N ILE A 107 -3.70 -8.70 -23.04
CA ILE A 107 -4.15 -8.20 -24.34
C ILE A 107 -4.85 -6.84 -24.29
N SER A 108 -5.42 -6.44 -23.15
CA SER A 108 -6.00 -5.09 -22.99
C SER A 108 -4.92 -4.00 -22.90
N ASN A 109 -3.73 -4.34 -22.38
CA ASN A 109 -2.69 -3.41 -21.95
C ASN A 109 -1.44 -3.43 -22.83
N ILE A 110 -1.43 -4.22 -23.92
CA ILE A 110 -0.32 -4.29 -24.90
C ILE A 110 0.16 -2.94 -25.42
N GLY A 111 -0.73 -1.94 -25.53
CA GLY A 111 -0.33 -0.57 -25.91
C GLY A 111 0.64 0.04 -24.88
N GLY A 112 0.37 -0.17 -23.60
CA GLY A 112 1.27 0.23 -22.52
C GLY A 112 2.57 -0.57 -22.52
N ALA A 113 2.54 -1.86 -22.90
CA ALA A 113 3.75 -2.67 -23.01
C ALA A 113 4.69 -2.14 -24.12
N VAL A 114 4.13 -1.69 -25.26
CA VAL A 114 4.91 -0.99 -26.30
C VAL A 114 5.58 0.27 -25.74
N ASN A 115 4.83 1.07 -24.97
CA ASN A 115 5.35 2.28 -24.35
C ASN A 115 6.52 1.95 -23.40
N LEU A 116 6.35 0.98 -22.50
CA LEU A 116 7.41 0.56 -21.57
C LEU A 116 8.65 -0.01 -22.27
N LEU A 117 8.47 -0.83 -23.32
CA LEU A 117 9.59 -1.30 -24.14
C LEU A 117 10.32 -0.16 -24.85
N SER A 118 9.59 0.86 -25.30
CA SER A 118 10.18 2.07 -25.91
C SER A 118 10.97 2.87 -24.87
N VAL A 119 10.46 2.99 -23.65
CA VAL A 119 11.16 3.63 -22.51
C VAL A 119 12.44 2.88 -22.17
N MET A 120 12.43 1.54 -22.21
CA MET A 120 13.67 0.77 -22.01
C MET A 120 14.73 1.09 -23.07
N ASN A 121 14.32 1.25 -24.32
CA ASN A 121 15.24 1.67 -25.39
C ASN A 121 15.70 3.13 -25.24
N GLU A 122 14.82 4.02 -24.80
CA GLU A 122 15.12 5.44 -24.54
C GLU A 122 16.16 5.60 -23.41
N LEU A 123 16.06 4.78 -22.38
CA LEU A 123 16.89 4.84 -21.16
C LEU A 123 18.03 3.82 -21.14
N ASP A 124 18.38 3.24 -22.30
CA ASP A 124 19.44 2.23 -22.47
C ASP A 124 19.34 1.02 -21.51
N ILE A 125 18.12 0.63 -21.13
CA ILE A 125 17.87 -0.52 -20.25
C ILE A 125 17.87 -1.79 -21.09
N ASN A 126 18.76 -2.73 -20.75
CA ASN A 126 18.82 -4.03 -21.40
C ASN A 126 17.49 -4.80 -21.23
N PRO A 127 16.75 -5.15 -22.30
CA PRO A 127 15.50 -5.89 -22.22
C PRO A 127 15.60 -7.25 -21.54
N ASN A 128 16.77 -7.89 -21.60
CA ASN A 128 17.02 -9.18 -20.96
C ASN A 128 17.24 -9.07 -19.44
N SER A 129 17.31 -7.86 -18.89
CA SER A 129 17.49 -7.62 -17.46
C SER A 129 16.17 -7.62 -16.67
N VAL A 130 15.04 -7.66 -17.36
CA VAL A 130 13.69 -7.52 -16.80
C VAL A 130 12.83 -8.71 -17.20
N PRO A 131 12.10 -9.34 -16.27
CA PRO A 131 11.12 -10.36 -16.62
C PRO A 131 9.99 -9.77 -17.47
N MET A 132 9.75 -10.32 -18.67
CA MET A 132 8.69 -9.84 -19.56
C MET A 132 7.30 -9.88 -18.90
N GLU A 133 7.04 -10.86 -18.04
CA GLU A 133 5.79 -10.94 -17.29
C GLU A 133 5.57 -9.70 -16.42
N LEU A 134 6.63 -9.22 -15.75
CA LEU A 134 6.60 -8.03 -14.90
C LEU A 134 6.29 -6.78 -15.74
N LEU A 135 6.96 -6.63 -16.88
CA LEU A 135 6.76 -5.50 -17.80
C LEU A 135 5.33 -5.46 -18.34
N PHE A 136 4.79 -6.60 -18.78
CA PHE A 136 3.43 -6.67 -19.32
C PHE A 136 2.35 -6.47 -18.24
N LYS A 137 2.59 -6.90 -16.99
CA LYS A 137 1.69 -6.58 -15.87
C LYS A 137 1.71 -5.09 -15.53
N ALA A 138 2.89 -4.48 -15.52
CA ALA A 138 3.08 -3.05 -15.24
C ALA A 138 2.48 -2.14 -16.33
N ALA A 139 2.27 -2.66 -17.55
CA ALA A 139 1.71 -1.93 -18.68
C ALA A 139 0.31 -1.35 -18.45
N ARG A 140 -0.41 -1.79 -17.41
CA ARG A 140 -1.69 -1.17 -16.99
C ARG A 140 -1.52 0.26 -16.44
N SER A 141 -0.33 0.58 -15.96
CA SER A 141 0.04 1.89 -15.38
C SER A 141 1.29 2.45 -16.09
N ASP A 142 1.35 2.23 -17.40
CA ASP A 142 2.53 2.49 -18.25
C ASP A 142 3.04 3.94 -18.15
N SER A 143 2.13 4.91 -18.15
CA SER A 143 2.48 6.34 -18.04
C SER A 143 3.16 6.67 -16.70
N THR A 144 2.61 6.17 -15.59
CA THR A 144 3.16 6.35 -14.24
C THR A 144 4.54 5.71 -14.11
N VAL A 145 4.69 4.48 -14.61
CA VAL A 145 5.97 3.76 -14.61
C VAL A 145 7.00 4.45 -15.49
N ALA A 146 6.61 4.87 -16.71
CA ALA A 146 7.49 5.56 -17.64
C ALA A 146 8.00 6.88 -17.06
N GLN A 147 7.11 7.67 -16.44
CA GLN A 147 7.50 8.89 -15.76
C GLN A 147 8.47 8.61 -14.60
N SER A 148 8.18 7.61 -13.77
CA SER A 148 9.02 7.25 -12.64
C SER A 148 10.40 6.75 -13.07
N ALA A 149 10.49 6.01 -14.18
CA ALA A 149 11.76 5.58 -14.77
C ALA A 149 12.60 6.77 -15.24
N ARG A 150 12.00 7.73 -15.94
CA ARG A 150 12.68 8.96 -16.37
C ARG A 150 13.13 9.81 -15.18
N THR A 151 12.27 9.98 -14.19
CA THR A 151 12.60 10.69 -12.94
C THR A 151 13.80 10.06 -12.22
N LEU A 152 13.84 8.72 -12.11
CA LEU A 152 14.98 8.01 -11.53
C LEU A 152 16.25 8.13 -12.40
N HIS A 153 16.10 8.12 -13.72
CA HIS A 153 17.22 8.28 -14.65
C HIS A 153 17.88 9.65 -14.48
N ASP A 154 17.07 10.71 -14.44
CA ASP A 154 17.54 12.09 -14.26
C ASP A 154 18.24 12.29 -12.91
N ALA A 155 17.78 11.61 -11.86
CA ALA A 155 18.40 11.57 -10.54
C ALA A 155 19.62 10.62 -10.43
N ARG A 156 19.97 9.90 -11.51
CA ARG A 156 21.02 8.86 -11.53
C ARG A 156 20.80 7.72 -10.52
N LEU A 157 19.54 7.39 -10.27
CA LEU A 157 19.08 6.29 -9.41
C LEU A 157 18.43 5.14 -10.20
N LEU A 158 18.34 5.27 -11.52
CA LEU A 158 17.82 4.20 -12.36
C LEU A 158 18.89 3.13 -12.60
N ASP A 159 18.65 1.96 -12.05
CA ASP A 159 19.43 0.75 -12.29
C ASP A 159 18.48 -0.44 -12.50
N LYS A 160 19.04 -1.64 -12.67
CA LYS A 160 18.25 -2.86 -12.83
C LYS A 160 17.31 -3.08 -11.62
N SER A 161 17.77 -2.76 -10.42
CA SER A 161 17.05 -3.06 -9.20
C SER A 161 15.88 -2.10 -8.98
N SER A 162 16.11 -0.79 -9.11
CA SER A 162 15.08 0.24 -9.02
C SER A 162 14.05 0.14 -10.15
N PHE A 163 14.48 -0.18 -11.38
CA PHE A 163 13.54 -0.42 -12.48
C PHE A 163 12.64 -1.63 -12.24
N ASN A 164 13.19 -2.74 -11.76
CA ASN A 164 12.38 -3.91 -11.39
C ASN A 164 11.44 -3.63 -10.22
N LEU A 165 11.83 -2.77 -9.27
CA LEU A 165 10.98 -2.38 -8.14
C LEU A 165 9.75 -1.59 -8.62
N ILE A 166 9.92 -0.56 -9.47
CA ILE A 166 8.78 0.23 -9.99
C ILE A 166 7.88 -0.58 -10.92
N LEU A 167 8.40 -1.62 -11.58
CA LEU A 167 7.59 -2.54 -12.37
C LEU A 167 6.83 -3.56 -11.50
N ALA A 168 7.37 -3.94 -10.35
CA ALA A 168 6.68 -4.81 -9.39
C ALA A 168 5.50 -4.12 -8.70
N TYR A 169 5.61 -2.80 -8.52
CA TYR A 169 4.60 -1.94 -7.88
C TYR A 169 4.25 -0.76 -8.79
N PRO A 170 3.57 -1.03 -9.91
CA PRO A 170 3.37 -0.04 -10.98
C PRO A 170 2.50 1.13 -10.54
N ASP A 171 1.53 0.90 -9.66
CA ASP A 171 0.62 1.92 -9.15
C ASP A 171 1.31 2.84 -8.13
N GLU A 172 2.31 2.33 -7.42
CA GLU A 172 3.11 3.06 -6.44
C GLU A 172 4.42 3.62 -7.02
N SER A 173 4.70 3.41 -8.30
CA SER A 173 5.97 3.75 -8.94
C SER A 173 6.41 5.22 -8.74
N THR A 174 5.47 6.16 -8.76
CA THR A 174 5.77 7.58 -8.48
C THR A 174 6.19 7.79 -7.03
N ASN A 175 5.49 7.18 -6.07
CA ASN A 175 5.85 7.29 -4.65
C ASN A 175 7.19 6.62 -4.36
N ILE A 176 7.49 5.50 -5.02
CA ILE A 176 8.78 4.82 -4.92
C ILE A 176 9.89 5.72 -5.44
N SER A 177 9.75 6.27 -6.65
CA SER A 177 10.80 7.12 -7.24
C SER A 177 11.06 8.37 -6.41
N GLN A 178 10.00 9.02 -5.92
CA GLN A 178 10.12 10.18 -5.04
C GLN A 178 10.85 9.83 -3.73
N LEU A 179 10.47 8.72 -3.08
CA LEU A 179 11.11 8.28 -1.84
C LEU A 179 12.61 8.00 -2.01
N LEU A 180 13.00 7.38 -3.14
CA LEU A 180 14.42 7.09 -3.42
C LEU A 180 15.24 8.36 -3.63
N ILE A 181 14.65 9.37 -4.29
CA ILE A 181 15.28 10.69 -4.45
C ILE A 181 15.41 11.38 -3.10
N GLU A 182 14.35 11.42 -2.31
CA GLU A 182 14.37 12.02 -0.97
C GLU A 182 15.42 11.35 -0.06
N LEU A 183 15.57 10.03 -0.12
CA LEU A 183 16.63 9.32 0.59
C LEU A 183 18.03 9.81 0.18
N GLN A 184 18.29 9.92 -1.13
CA GLN A 184 19.56 10.41 -1.65
C GLN A 184 19.82 11.86 -1.20
N GLU A 185 18.80 12.73 -1.22
CA GLU A 185 18.89 14.11 -0.76
C GLU A 185 19.23 14.21 0.73
N HIS A 186 18.76 13.27 1.55
CA HIS A 186 19.09 13.14 2.97
C HIS A 186 20.38 12.33 3.23
N ALA A 187 21.17 12.06 2.18
CA ALA A 187 22.43 11.30 2.22
C ALA A 187 22.30 9.85 2.73
N TYR A 188 21.10 9.26 2.66
CA TYR A 188 20.91 7.82 2.84
C TYR A 188 21.21 7.07 1.54
N ASN A 189 21.63 5.80 1.66
CA ASN A 189 21.85 4.94 0.51
C ASN A 189 20.51 4.31 0.03
N PRO A 190 19.97 4.69 -1.14
CA PRO A 190 18.69 4.16 -1.63
C PRO A 190 18.75 2.66 -1.97
N ASP A 191 19.92 2.14 -2.35
CA ASP A 191 20.10 0.73 -2.73
C ASP A 191 19.71 -0.22 -1.60
N SER A 192 20.02 0.15 -0.36
CA SER A 192 19.68 -0.64 0.82
C SER A 192 18.16 -0.78 1.02
N LEU A 193 17.40 0.27 0.70
CA LEU A 193 15.93 0.20 0.74
C LEU A 193 15.39 -0.61 -0.43
N ILE A 194 15.93 -0.41 -1.64
CA ILE A 194 15.51 -1.15 -2.84
C ILE A 194 15.63 -2.65 -2.61
N ASP A 195 16.77 -3.11 -2.10
CA ASP A 195 17.00 -4.53 -1.82
C ASP A 195 16.01 -5.08 -0.79
N LYS A 196 15.74 -4.34 0.28
CA LYS A 196 14.78 -4.73 1.32
C LYS A 196 13.35 -4.81 0.78
N LEU A 197 12.88 -3.78 0.05
CA LEU A 197 11.53 -3.77 -0.52
C LEU A 197 11.34 -4.91 -1.53
N ARG A 198 12.34 -5.17 -2.37
CA ARG A 198 12.28 -6.28 -3.33
C ARG A 198 12.28 -7.66 -2.67
N ALA A 199 13.05 -7.83 -1.59
CA ALA A 199 13.13 -9.10 -0.87
C ALA A 199 11.88 -9.41 -0.03
N SER A 200 11.19 -8.38 0.43
CA SER A 200 10.13 -8.49 1.45
C SER A 200 8.77 -9.02 0.96
N LEU A 201 8.58 -9.22 -0.35
CA LEU A 201 7.33 -9.75 -0.95
C LEU A 201 6.05 -9.04 -0.45
N ILE A 202 6.14 -7.73 -0.16
CA ILE A 202 5.02 -6.94 0.38
C ILE A 202 3.85 -7.02 -0.59
N SER A 203 2.65 -7.29 -0.06
CA SER A 203 1.44 -7.28 -0.85
C SER A 203 1.15 -5.87 -1.40
N THR A 204 0.60 -5.80 -2.61
CA THR A 204 0.27 -4.51 -3.25
C THR A 204 -0.56 -3.57 -2.35
N PRO A 205 -1.61 -4.04 -1.62
CA PRO A 205 -2.38 -3.17 -0.74
C PRO A 205 -1.54 -2.50 0.38
N HIS A 206 -0.55 -3.21 0.91
CA HIS A 206 0.29 -2.73 2.00
C HIS A 206 1.46 -1.87 1.51
N MET A 207 1.86 -1.95 0.24
CA MET A 207 3.00 -1.19 -0.28
C MET A 207 2.78 0.32 -0.13
N ASN A 208 1.60 0.83 -0.46
CA ASN A 208 1.30 2.25 -0.31
C ASN A 208 1.39 2.74 1.15
N THR A 209 0.90 1.94 2.10
CA THR A 209 1.02 2.25 3.54
C THR A 209 2.48 2.21 3.98
N THR A 210 3.25 1.20 3.54
CA THR A 210 4.69 1.11 3.81
C THR A 210 5.42 2.35 3.31
N LEU A 211 5.21 2.76 2.06
CA LEU A 211 5.84 3.95 1.49
C LEU A 211 5.45 5.24 2.24
N SER A 212 4.17 5.37 2.60
CA SER A 212 3.68 6.50 3.40
C SER A 212 4.34 6.56 4.76
N LEU A 213 4.57 5.40 5.38
CA LEU A 213 5.25 5.30 6.67
C LEU A 213 6.74 5.63 6.53
N LEU A 214 7.43 5.11 5.51
CA LEU A 214 8.83 5.43 5.25
C LEU A 214 9.04 6.93 5.00
N ASN A 215 8.16 7.56 4.23
CA ASN A 215 8.19 9.01 4.02
C ASN A 215 7.94 9.77 5.34
N LEU A 216 7.01 9.31 6.18
CA LEU A 216 6.81 9.89 7.51
C LEU A 216 8.10 9.80 8.35
N LEU A 217 8.82 8.68 8.30
CA LEU A 217 10.09 8.53 9.02
C LEU A 217 11.16 9.53 8.53
N LEU A 218 11.28 9.70 7.21
CA LEU A 218 12.23 10.66 6.62
C LEU A 218 11.87 12.10 6.99
N THR A 219 10.61 12.48 6.81
CA THR A 219 10.11 13.83 7.12
C THR A 219 10.30 14.19 8.60
N LYS A 220 10.33 13.21 9.49
CA LYS A 220 10.51 13.40 10.93
C LYS A 220 11.95 13.20 11.42
N ASP A 221 12.90 12.98 10.52
CA ASP A 221 14.31 12.75 10.83
C ASP A 221 14.54 11.58 11.81
N ILE A 222 13.78 10.50 11.60
CA ILE A 222 13.82 9.27 12.40
C ILE A 222 14.03 8.03 11.53
N TYR A 223 14.35 8.24 10.25
CA TYR A 223 14.60 7.15 9.33
C TYR A 223 15.84 6.35 9.76
N ASP A 224 15.64 5.05 9.95
CA ASP A 224 16.68 4.09 10.28
C ASP A 224 16.40 2.76 9.59
N LEU A 225 17.44 2.11 9.07
CA LEU A 225 17.31 0.83 8.37
C LEU A 225 16.82 -0.30 9.29
N GLY A 226 17.11 -0.24 10.60
CA GLY A 226 16.58 -1.15 11.60
C GLY A 226 15.07 -0.98 11.79
N VAL A 227 14.56 0.25 11.75
CA VAL A 227 13.11 0.51 11.75
C VAL A 227 12.47 -0.07 10.48
N VAL A 228 13.07 0.13 9.30
CA VAL A 228 12.58 -0.48 8.05
C VAL A 228 12.45 -1.99 8.20
N ASP A 229 13.46 -2.64 8.78
CA ASP A 229 13.46 -4.08 9.02
C ASP A 229 12.31 -4.54 9.94
N ILE A 230 11.97 -3.75 10.96
CA ILE A 230 10.81 -4.02 11.83
C ILE A 230 9.51 -3.91 11.03
N LEU A 231 9.35 -2.86 10.22
CA LEU A 231 8.14 -2.63 9.42
C LEU A 231 7.88 -3.78 8.44
N LEU A 232 8.94 -4.25 7.77
CA LEU A 232 8.85 -5.35 6.81
C LEU A 232 8.49 -6.67 7.48
N ARG A 233 9.04 -6.97 8.67
CA ARG A 233 8.67 -8.17 9.44
C ARG A 233 7.22 -8.11 9.94
N GLN A 234 6.64 -6.92 10.08
CA GLN A 234 5.29 -6.70 10.60
C GLN A 234 4.29 -6.24 9.53
N GLU A 235 4.52 -6.59 8.25
CA GLU A 235 3.67 -6.20 7.11
C GLU A 235 2.17 -6.36 7.40
N ARG A 236 1.76 -7.49 8.00
CA ARG A 236 0.35 -7.79 8.33
C ARG A 236 -0.34 -6.76 9.25
N PHE A 237 0.43 -5.91 9.92
CA PHE A 237 -0.07 -4.89 10.84
C PHE A 237 0.32 -3.47 10.40
N ILE A 238 0.83 -3.29 9.18
CA ILE A 238 1.38 -2.03 8.72
C ILE A 238 0.38 -0.86 8.82
N ASP A 239 -0.90 -1.11 8.56
CA ASP A 239 -1.95 -0.08 8.65
C ASP A 239 -2.13 0.42 10.10
N ARG A 240 -2.12 -0.50 11.07
CA ARG A 240 -2.23 -0.13 12.50
C ARG A 240 -0.99 0.60 12.99
N ILE A 241 0.18 0.20 12.51
CA ILE A 241 1.46 0.85 12.77
C ILE A 241 1.44 2.27 12.20
N TYR A 242 1.02 2.42 10.95
CA TYR A 242 0.92 3.72 10.30
C TYR A 242 -0.09 4.64 11.00
N GLU A 243 -1.25 4.13 11.41
CA GLU A 243 -2.22 4.91 12.19
C GLU A 243 -1.66 5.43 13.52
N GLY A 244 -0.84 4.63 14.21
CA GLY A 244 -0.19 5.04 15.46
C GLY A 244 0.91 6.05 15.21
N ALA A 245 1.79 5.79 14.23
CA ALA A 245 2.84 6.72 13.82
C ALA A 245 2.27 8.09 13.39
N LYS A 246 1.18 8.09 12.62
CA LYS A 246 0.48 9.32 12.20
C LYS A 246 -0.02 10.13 13.39
N LYS A 247 -0.52 9.49 14.45
CA LYS A 247 -0.92 10.19 15.70
C LYS A 247 0.28 10.80 16.41
N LEU A 248 1.37 10.04 16.50
CA LEU A 248 2.62 10.50 17.11
C LEU A 248 3.38 11.53 16.26
N SER A 249 2.99 11.76 15.01
CA SER A 249 3.61 12.78 14.15
C SER A 249 3.51 14.22 14.70
N ALA A 250 2.55 14.47 15.60
CA ALA A 250 2.42 15.73 16.35
C ALA A 250 3.45 15.87 17.50
N VAL A 251 4.03 14.76 17.94
CA VAL A 251 5.02 14.68 19.02
C VAL A 251 6.18 13.76 18.58
N PRO A 252 6.99 14.18 17.59
CA PRO A 252 7.93 13.29 16.88
C PRO A 252 8.98 12.64 17.80
N GLU A 253 9.31 13.29 18.90
CA GLU A 253 10.23 12.80 19.93
C GLU A 253 9.82 11.45 20.57
N LEU A 254 8.55 11.03 20.44
CA LEU A 254 8.07 9.73 20.91
C LEU A 254 8.17 8.61 19.86
N LEU A 255 8.40 8.94 18.59
CA LEU A 255 8.35 7.99 17.48
C LEU A 255 9.49 6.95 17.52
N ASN A 256 10.71 7.32 17.95
CA ASN A 256 11.84 6.39 17.98
C ASN A 256 11.57 5.18 18.88
N ASN A 257 11.19 5.45 20.14
CA ASN A 257 10.87 4.40 21.10
C ASN A 257 9.59 3.64 20.73
N TYR A 258 8.69 4.27 19.97
CA TYR A 258 7.50 3.61 19.45
C TYR A 258 7.87 2.45 18.52
N PHE A 259 8.67 2.68 17.48
CA PHE A 259 9.03 1.63 16.52
C PHE A 259 9.85 0.48 17.14
N ASP A 260 10.77 0.81 18.05
CA ASP A 260 11.58 -0.16 18.80
C ASP A 260 10.74 -1.22 19.56
N LEU A 261 9.56 -0.82 20.03
CA LEU A 261 8.70 -1.67 20.86
C LEU A 261 7.56 -2.33 20.08
N LEU A 262 7.29 -1.87 18.85
CA LEU A 262 6.26 -2.44 17.98
C LEU A 262 6.52 -3.88 17.59
N GLU A 263 7.78 -4.32 17.54
CA GLU A 263 8.12 -5.68 17.12
C GLU A 263 7.47 -6.75 18.02
N ARG A 264 7.20 -6.42 19.29
CA ARG A 264 6.64 -7.38 20.26
C ARG A 264 5.11 -7.48 20.22
N ASN A 265 4.41 -6.36 20.02
CA ASN A 265 2.93 -6.29 20.05
C ASN A 265 2.39 -5.35 18.95
N PRO A 266 2.66 -5.64 17.67
CA PRO A 266 2.32 -4.76 16.53
C PRO A 266 0.80 -4.57 16.34
N GLU A 267 -0.02 -5.51 16.79
CA GLU A 267 -1.48 -5.41 16.74
C GLU A 267 -2.03 -4.27 17.61
N ASN A 268 -1.30 -3.87 18.65
CA ASN A 268 -1.66 -2.83 19.61
C ASN A 268 -1.05 -1.47 19.24
N ALA A 269 -0.38 -1.36 18.09
CA ALA A 269 0.35 -0.17 17.65
C ALA A 269 -0.43 1.15 17.78
N ASN A 270 -1.72 1.13 17.43
CA ASN A 270 -2.58 2.31 17.51
C ASN A 270 -2.90 2.71 18.95
N ILE A 271 -3.18 1.73 19.81
CA ILE A 271 -3.49 1.96 21.23
C ILE A 271 -2.23 2.40 21.98
N PHE A 272 -1.08 1.81 21.67
CA PHE A 272 0.20 2.22 22.23
C PHE A 272 0.48 3.70 21.95
N ALA A 273 0.29 4.15 20.70
CA ALA A 273 0.42 5.56 20.33
C ALA A 273 -0.53 6.48 21.11
N LYS A 274 -1.79 6.06 21.30
CA LYS A 274 -2.77 6.82 22.10
C LYS A 274 -2.37 6.94 23.57
N ASN A 275 -1.89 5.85 24.17
CA ASN A 275 -1.38 5.85 25.54
C ASN A 275 -0.16 6.76 25.69
N LEU A 276 0.77 6.75 24.74
CA LEU A 276 1.92 7.65 24.72
C LEU A 276 1.48 9.13 24.69
N LEU A 277 0.56 9.50 23.80
CA LEU A 277 0.06 10.87 23.71
C LEU A 277 -0.68 11.31 24.98
N LEU A 278 -1.51 10.43 25.53
CA LEU A 278 -2.24 10.70 26.76
C LEU A 278 -1.27 10.99 27.91
N LEU A 279 -0.30 10.10 28.13
CA LEU A 279 0.68 10.25 29.20
C LEU A 279 1.63 11.44 28.97
N HIS A 280 1.93 11.76 27.71
CA HIS A 280 2.74 12.93 27.35
C HIS A 280 2.00 14.23 27.69
N SER A 281 0.69 14.29 27.39
CA SER A 281 -0.14 15.47 27.68
C SER A 281 -0.22 15.83 29.18
N VAL A 282 0.04 14.87 30.06
CA VAL A 282 0.10 15.05 31.52
C VAL A 282 1.53 14.96 32.09
N SER A 283 2.54 15.02 31.22
CA SER A 283 3.96 14.98 31.60
C SER A 283 4.41 13.72 32.36
N LEU A 284 3.71 12.59 32.18
CA LEU A 284 4.09 11.30 32.77
C LEU A 284 5.07 10.52 31.88
N ILE A 285 5.12 10.83 30.58
CA ILE A 285 6.14 10.35 29.66
C ILE A 285 6.67 11.49 28.80
N SER A 286 7.95 11.45 28.46
CA SER A 286 8.61 12.44 27.62
C SER A 286 9.71 11.81 26.78
N ARG A 287 10.35 12.60 25.93
CA ARG A 287 11.56 12.19 25.19
C ARG A 287 12.67 11.64 26.10
N CYS A 288 12.80 12.19 27.32
CA CYS A 288 13.86 11.82 28.27
C CYS A 288 13.50 10.60 29.12
N SER A 289 12.29 10.06 28.98
CA SER A 289 11.87 8.85 29.70
C SER A 289 12.70 7.64 29.28
N SER A 290 12.86 6.70 30.21
CA SER A 290 13.67 5.52 29.98
C SER A 290 12.98 4.58 28.99
N LYS A 291 13.74 3.73 28.30
CA LYS A 291 13.17 2.66 27.45
C LYS A 291 12.24 1.73 28.24
N GLU A 292 12.47 1.57 29.54
CA GLU A 292 11.60 0.83 30.44
C GLU A 292 10.23 1.50 30.58
N ASP A 293 10.15 2.83 30.69
CA ASP A 293 8.88 3.54 30.76
C ASP A 293 8.06 3.34 29.48
N PHE A 294 8.69 3.47 28.31
CA PHE A 294 8.03 3.16 27.04
C PHE A 294 7.57 1.70 26.97
N LEU A 295 8.35 0.76 27.50
CA LEU A 295 7.96 -0.64 27.60
C LEU A 295 6.74 -0.82 28.50
N LYS A 296 6.66 -0.14 29.64
CA LYS A 296 5.47 -0.15 30.51
C LYS A 296 4.23 0.34 29.75
N VAL A 297 4.36 1.44 29.02
CA VAL A 297 3.25 1.98 28.22
C VAL A 297 2.83 1.03 27.10
N SER A 298 3.77 0.32 26.48
CA SER A 298 3.47 -0.65 25.42
C SER A 298 2.64 -1.87 25.89
N GLN A 299 2.59 -2.11 27.20
CA GLN A 299 1.80 -3.19 27.82
C GLN A 299 0.37 -2.76 28.17
N LEU A 300 0.05 -1.47 28.05
CA LEU A 300 -1.29 -0.94 28.34
C LEU A 300 -2.20 -1.12 27.14
N GLY A 301 -3.35 -1.74 27.37
CA GLY A 301 -4.33 -2.01 26.33
C GLY A 301 -5.35 -0.90 26.19
N VAL A 302 -6.48 -1.25 25.57
CA VAL A 302 -7.54 -0.30 25.22
C VAL A 302 -8.35 0.08 26.46
N GLY A 303 -8.58 -0.86 27.38
CA GLY A 303 -9.27 -0.59 28.63
C GLY A 303 -8.50 0.41 29.48
N ALA A 304 -7.19 0.22 29.62
CA ALA A 304 -6.31 1.17 30.28
C ALA A 304 -6.33 2.56 29.64
N PHE A 305 -6.26 2.64 28.30
CA PHE A 305 -6.33 3.93 27.60
C PHE A 305 -7.58 4.73 27.97
N HIS A 306 -8.75 4.12 27.83
CA HIS A 306 -10.01 4.80 28.09
C HIS A 306 -10.17 5.16 29.58
N PHE A 307 -9.76 4.27 30.50
CA PHE A 307 -9.86 4.57 31.93
C PHE A 307 -8.91 5.71 32.34
N MET A 308 -7.67 5.71 31.85
CA MET A 308 -6.74 6.81 32.05
C MET A 308 -7.25 8.12 31.44
N ASN A 309 -7.94 8.06 30.30
CA ASN A 309 -8.54 9.24 29.68
C ASN A 309 -9.65 9.85 30.56
N TYR A 310 -10.49 9.02 31.20
CA TYR A 310 -11.46 9.53 32.18
C TYR A 310 -10.78 10.13 33.41
N LEU A 311 -9.71 9.50 33.91
CA LEU A 311 -8.91 10.09 34.99
C LEU A 311 -8.30 11.42 34.58
N GLN A 312 -7.81 11.56 33.34
CA GLN A 312 -7.27 12.82 32.84
C GLN A 312 -8.34 13.92 32.84
N GLN A 313 -9.53 13.62 32.31
CA GLN A 313 -10.66 14.56 32.24
C GLN A 313 -11.07 15.06 33.63
N ALA A 314 -11.02 14.21 34.65
CA ALA A 314 -11.30 14.58 36.04
C ALA A 314 -10.11 15.21 36.78
N GLY A 315 -8.95 15.39 36.13
CA GLY A 315 -7.72 15.91 36.75
C GLY A 315 -7.09 14.95 37.76
N MET A 316 -7.31 13.65 37.61
CA MET A 316 -6.86 12.57 38.49
C MET A 316 -5.74 11.71 37.89
N LEU A 317 -5.38 11.90 36.61
CA LEU A 317 -4.27 11.16 36.01
C LEU A 317 -2.92 11.75 36.47
N ASN A 318 -2.29 11.11 37.45
CA ASN A 318 -0.98 11.45 38.00
C ASN A 318 -0.09 10.21 38.11
N ALA A 319 1.16 10.36 38.55
CA ALA A 319 2.13 9.27 38.61
C ALA A 319 1.68 8.10 39.51
N GLU A 320 1.03 8.38 40.64
CA GLU A 320 0.53 7.36 41.56
C GLU A 320 -0.59 6.54 40.91
N ASN A 321 -1.56 7.20 40.30
CA ASN A 321 -2.70 6.53 39.68
C ASN A 321 -2.30 5.78 38.40
N TYR A 322 -1.34 6.33 37.66
CA TYR A 322 -0.73 5.64 36.53
C TYR A 322 -0.02 4.35 36.97
N GLN A 323 0.76 4.40 38.05
CA GLN A 323 1.46 3.21 38.58
C GLN A 323 0.47 2.11 38.98
N LYS A 324 -0.63 2.46 39.68
CA LYS A 324 -1.70 1.51 40.03
C LYS A 324 -2.32 0.85 38.80
N ILE A 325 -2.59 1.63 37.76
CA ILE A 325 -3.15 1.11 36.50
C ILE A 325 -2.17 0.18 35.81
N TYR A 326 -0.89 0.55 35.76
CA TYR A 326 0.15 -0.28 35.15
C TYR A 326 0.27 -1.64 35.87
N GLU A 327 0.39 -1.64 37.20
CA GLU A 327 0.55 -2.86 38.00
C GLU A 327 -0.66 -3.79 37.92
N HIS A 328 -1.85 -3.22 37.73
CA HIS A 328 -3.11 -3.97 37.75
C HIS A 328 -3.88 -3.93 36.42
N ASN A 329 -3.19 -3.67 35.31
CA ASN A 329 -3.77 -3.51 33.96
C ASN A 329 -4.68 -4.68 33.55
N ARG A 330 -4.38 -5.90 34.04
CA ARG A 330 -5.20 -7.09 33.76
C ARG A 330 -6.67 -6.94 34.12
N PHE A 331 -7.04 -6.13 35.11
CA PHE A 331 -8.45 -5.87 35.45
C PHE A 331 -9.15 -5.13 34.31
N LEU A 332 -8.50 -4.11 33.75
CA LEU A 332 -9.08 -3.23 32.72
C LEU A 332 -9.14 -3.90 31.35
N GLU A 333 -8.30 -4.90 31.11
CA GLU A 333 -8.27 -5.66 29.86
C GLU A 333 -9.13 -6.95 29.90
N ARG A 334 -9.97 -7.14 30.92
CA ARG A 334 -10.91 -8.27 30.96
C ARG A 334 -12.00 -8.12 29.90
N GLU A 335 -12.44 -9.24 29.34
CA GLU A 335 -13.51 -9.28 28.32
C GLU A 335 -14.86 -8.72 28.81
N ASP A 336 -15.12 -8.74 30.12
CA ASP A 336 -16.33 -8.20 30.74
C ASP A 336 -16.22 -6.72 31.15
N VAL A 337 -15.03 -6.12 31.05
CA VAL A 337 -14.76 -4.73 31.46
C VAL A 337 -14.38 -3.85 30.26
N ALA A 338 -13.37 -4.26 29.49
CA ALA A 338 -12.83 -3.45 28.41
C ALA A 338 -13.90 -3.04 27.38
N PRO A 339 -14.77 -3.96 26.88
CA PRO A 339 -15.82 -3.58 25.93
C PRO A 339 -16.81 -2.59 26.52
N THR A 340 -17.26 -2.79 27.77
CA THR A 340 -18.18 -1.90 28.48
C THR A 340 -17.61 -0.49 28.57
N LEU A 341 -16.34 -0.38 28.91
CA LEU A 341 -15.63 0.88 29.07
C LEU A 341 -15.33 1.56 27.73
N THR A 342 -15.04 0.80 26.66
CA THR A 342 -14.88 1.33 25.30
C THR A 342 -16.20 1.73 24.63
N GLY A 343 -17.31 1.11 25.04
CA GLY A 343 -18.64 1.33 24.48
C GLY A 343 -19.38 2.53 25.06
N LEU A 344 -18.77 3.24 26.02
CA LEU A 344 -19.34 4.43 26.61
C LEU A 344 -19.45 5.58 25.59
N PRO A 345 -20.47 6.44 25.73
CA PRO A 345 -20.56 7.66 24.94
C PRO A 345 -19.30 8.54 25.00
N LEU A 346 -18.96 9.18 23.87
CA LEU A 346 -17.77 10.04 23.76
C LEU A 346 -17.75 11.20 24.77
N MET A 347 -18.92 11.66 25.23
CA MET A 347 -19.08 12.79 26.15
C MET A 347 -19.35 12.35 27.60
N THR A 348 -19.19 11.07 27.92
CA THR A 348 -19.35 10.58 29.31
C THR A 348 -18.34 11.27 30.23
N GLN A 349 -18.83 11.79 31.35
CA GLN A 349 -18.01 12.39 32.40
C GLN A 349 -18.32 11.70 33.72
N PHE A 350 -17.29 11.17 34.35
CA PHE A 350 -17.38 10.61 35.69
C PHE A 350 -17.06 11.68 36.73
N THR A 351 -17.76 11.61 37.86
CA THR A 351 -17.41 12.32 39.09
C THR A 351 -16.11 11.76 39.66
N LYS A 352 -15.42 12.56 40.49
CA LYS A 352 -14.18 12.11 41.14
C LYS A 352 -14.44 10.92 42.05
N GLU A 353 -15.56 10.92 42.75
CA GLU A 353 -15.96 9.87 43.68
C GLU A 353 -16.21 8.54 42.97
N GLU A 354 -16.81 8.55 41.77
CA GLU A 354 -16.96 7.35 40.93
C GLU A 354 -15.60 6.81 40.50
N LEU A 355 -14.72 7.68 40.01
CA LEU A 355 -13.37 7.29 39.57
C LEU A 355 -12.51 6.79 40.73
N GLU A 356 -12.61 7.36 41.92
CA GLU A 356 -11.94 6.87 43.13
C GLU A 356 -12.40 5.45 43.50
N LYS A 357 -13.73 5.20 43.45
CA LYS A 357 -14.28 3.86 43.67
C LYS A 357 -13.76 2.86 42.64
N MET A 358 -13.81 3.23 41.36
CA MET A 358 -13.32 2.40 40.26
C MET A 358 -11.81 2.13 40.38
N LEU A 359 -11.01 3.13 40.71
CA LEU A 359 -9.57 3.01 40.91
C LEU A 359 -9.25 2.10 42.10
N ALA A 360 -10.01 2.17 43.19
CA ALA A 360 -9.86 1.28 44.33
C ALA A 360 -10.14 -0.19 43.97
N LEU A 361 -11.07 -0.44 43.04
CA LEU A 361 -11.34 -1.79 42.51
C LEU A 361 -10.21 -2.28 41.59
N VAL A 362 -9.73 -1.42 40.69
CA VAL A 362 -8.59 -1.71 39.79
C VAL A 362 -7.33 -2.01 40.59
N SER A 363 -7.08 -1.29 41.68
CA SER A 363 -5.87 -1.43 42.50
C SER A 363 -5.83 -2.70 43.37
N LYS A 364 -6.83 -3.58 43.27
CA LYS A 364 -6.83 -4.84 44.01
C LYS A 364 -5.82 -5.81 43.38
N PRO A 365 -5.05 -6.56 44.20
CA PRO A 365 -4.20 -7.62 43.70
C PRO A 365 -5.00 -8.61 42.86
N ALA A 366 -4.42 -9.10 41.74
CA ALA A 366 -5.15 -9.92 40.77
C ALA A 366 -5.78 -11.19 41.38
N ILE A 367 -5.14 -11.76 42.41
CA ILE A 367 -5.57 -12.96 43.14
C ILE A 367 -6.83 -12.69 43.98
N SER A 368 -7.12 -11.43 44.30
CA SER A 368 -8.21 -10.99 45.18
C SER A 368 -9.39 -10.38 44.42
N ILE A 369 -9.33 -10.30 43.09
CA ILE A 369 -10.43 -9.78 42.27
C ILE A 369 -11.56 -10.80 42.25
N THR A 370 -12.73 -10.42 42.76
CA THR A 370 -13.94 -11.25 42.71
C THR A 370 -14.86 -10.82 41.57
N GLN A 371 -15.78 -11.68 41.14
CA GLN A 371 -16.80 -11.29 40.16
C GLN A 371 -17.69 -10.15 40.69
N SER A 372 -17.86 -10.06 42.01
CA SER A 372 -18.57 -8.93 42.63
C SER A 372 -17.82 -7.61 42.46
N ASP A 373 -16.48 -7.62 42.46
CA ASP A 373 -15.69 -6.41 42.22
C ASP A 373 -15.82 -5.93 40.78
N VAL A 374 -15.83 -6.86 39.83
CA VAL A 374 -16.10 -6.58 38.42
C VAL A 374 -17.52 -6.04 38.24
N GLY A 375 -18.51 -6.66 38.87
CA GLY A 375 -19.90 -6.21 38.87
C GLY A 375 -20.01 -4.76 39.35
N ARG A 376 -19.41 -4.44 40.50
CA ARG A 376 -19.40 -3.07 41.05
C ARG A 376 -18.71 -2.04 40.15
N PHE A 377 -17.70 -2.45 39.39
CA PHE A 377 -17.05 -1.57 38.41
C PHE A 377 -17.99 -1.31 37.23
N ASN A 378 -18.61 -2.37 36.70
CA ASN A 378 -19.56 -2.28 35.60
C ASN A 378 -20.85 -1.54 35.99
N ASP A 379 -21.33 -1.67 37.22
CA ASP A 379 -22.48 -0.92 37.73
C ASP A 379 -22.25 0.59 37.55
N VAL A 380 -21.04 1.08 37.86
CA VAL A 380 -20.68 2.49 37.64
C VAL A 380 -20.64 2.82 36.14
N LEU A 381 -20.19 1.92 35.27
CA LEU A 381 -20.21 2.17 33.82
C LEU A 381 -21.63 2.20 33.25
N GLU A 382 -22.50 1.30 33.71
CA GLU A 382 -23.87 1.12 33.22
C GLU A 382 -24.76 2.33 33.55
N GLU A 383 -24.52 3.02 34.67
CA GLU A 383 -25.18 4.29 35.00
C GLU A 383 -24.98 5.37 33.92
N HIS A 384 -23.90 5.25 33.14
CA HIS A 384 -23.52 6.20 32.09
C HIS A 384 -23.76 5.68 30.67
N GLN A 385 -24.35 4.49 30.52
CA GLN A 385 -24.76 3.99 29.20
C GLN A 385 -26.10 4.60 28.80
N PHE A 386 -26.24 4.99 27.52
CA PHE A 386 -27.56 5.27 26.98
C PHE A 386 -28.38 3.99 27.00
N HIS A 387 -29.43 3.95 27.81
CA HIS A 387 -30.50 2.99 27.59
C HIS A 387 -31.15 3.31 26.23
N MET A 388 -30.68 2.62 25.17
CA MET A 388 -31.53 2.36 24.02
C MET A 388 -32.72 1.57 24.56
N SER A 389 -33.78 2.30 24.86
CA SER A 389 -35.04 1.73 25.31
C SER A 389 -35.45 0.72 24.26
N LYS A 390 -35.45 -0.57 24.63
CA LYS A 390 -36.17 -1.60 23.89
C LYS A 390 -37.53 -1.01 23.56
N GLN A 391 -37.83 -0.87 22.27
CA GLN A 391 -39.15 -0.53 21.79
C GLN A 391 -40.15 -1.41 22.57
N LEU A 392 -41.00 -0.75 23.35
CA LEU A 392 -42.20 -1.36 23.89
C LEU A 392 -42.97 -1.95 22.70
N GLY A 393 -42.93 -3.28 22.57
CA GLY A 393 -43.80 -4.00 21.65
C GLY A 393 -45.26 -3.61 21.92
N PRO A 394 -46.10 -3.54 20.88
CA PRO A 394 -47.46 -3.06 21.02
C PRO A 394 -48.22 -3.91 22.04
N ARG A 395 -48.86 -3.21 22.98
CA ARG A 395 -49.83 -3.76 23.93
C ARG A 395 -50.80 -4.68 23.18
N GLN A 396 -50.84 -5.95 23.56
CA GLN A 396 -51.94 -6.84 23.20
C GLN A 396 -53.24 -6.20 23.72
N GLY A 397 -54.05 -5.72 22.77
CA GLY A 397 -55.43 -5.36 23.02
C GLY A 397 -56.24 -6.63 23.24
N THR A 398 -56.88 -6.68 24.40
CA THR A 398 -57.92 -7.64 24.80
C THR A 398 -58.97 -7.82 23.70
N ALA A 399 -59.18 -9.06 23.28
CA ALA A 399 -60.35 -9.48 22.52
C ALA A 399 -61.59 -9.46 23.41
N ARG A 400 -62.72 -9.00 22.84
CA ARG A 400 -64.07 -9.15 23.38
C ARG A 400 -64.61 -10.54 23.10
#